data_AF-A0A2V9UQD6-F1
#
_entry.id   AF-A0A2V9UQD6-F1
#
_cell.length_a   1.000
_cell.length_b   1.000
_cell.length_c   1.000
_cell.angle_alpha   90.00
_cell.angle_beta   90.00
_cell.angle_gamma   90.00
#
_symmetry.space_group_name_H-M   'P 1'
#
loop_
_entity.id
_entity.type
_entity.pdbx_description
1 polymer ?
#
loop_
_entity_poly.entity_id
_entity_poly.type
_entity_poly.pdbx_seq_one_letter_code
_entity_poly.pdbx_strand_id
1 'polypeptide(L)'
;MKFVLPIILVAATLVLMALAIFGVGQSAGTVGIATGSAVPGLGSKADTSEQALGSFLTDIRRRNWDRAYSALSKTSSVDEPSFIQEWTGSNGSLRTFSTLETYEARPLHATSDDAQMRVRMRWTTPVGPVEDVRDLNLKHEGDVWKVVWPKFTAPTVPAQVIPVNYLRWDLVNGGADDGWGSRNVDAPRVRIISMNAVDSSEGAVVMGEVVNEDTIPAFVNVNATLVDGAGKAIDDESSFDKIAHVLLPKQVSAYRIDFPNIGLKNVKNVRMDVKATLVPASADPVIGVMDQKVDPDAQGKSVLRGQLLNESGQTVNIPHVIASFYDNNGRVIWVSDGYVDRALLPQTSEPFAVEIPKTLASKVQNFHVVVNQYSLGKS
;
A
#
# COMPACT_ATOMS: atom_id res chain seq x y z
N MET A 1 15.57 27.16 -44.24
CA MET A 1 14.73 26.19 -43.49
C MET A 1 14.79 26.40 -41.95
N LYS A 2 14.95 27.64 -41.43
CA LYS A 2 15.07 27.91 -39.98
C LYS A 2 13.79 28.43 -39.30
N PHE A 3 12.74 28.74 -40.07
CA PHE A 3 11.47 29.28 -39.53
C PHE A 3 10.26 28.35 -39.72
N VAL A 4 10.45 27.17 -40.32
CA VAL A 4 9.35 26.22 -40.58
C VAL A 4 9.00 25.44 -39.32
N LEU A 5 10.01 25.01 -38.54
CA LEU A 5 9.81 24.22 -37.32
C LEU A 5 9.07 24.97 -36.20
N PRO A 6 9.37 26.26 -35.90
CA PRO A 6 8.65 27.02 -34.88
C PRO A 6 7.17 27.25 -35.24
N ILE A 7 6.88 27.45 -36.53
CA ILE A 7 5.51 27.69 -37.01
C ILE A 7 4.67 26.42 -36.90
N ILE A 8 5.24 25.25 -37.21
CA ILE A 8 4.58 23.95 -37.05
C ILE A 8 4.27 23.66 -35.58
N LEU A 9 5.20 23.99 -34.67
CA LEU A 9 5.01 23.80 -33.23
C LEU A 9 3.88 24.68 -32.68
N VAL A 10 3.82 25.96 -33.06
CA VAL A 10 2.74 26.86 -32.62
C VAL A 10 1.39 26.40 -33.18
N ALA A 11 1.35 25.97 -34.44
CA ALA A 11 0.12 25.45 -35.06
C ALA A 11 -0.36 24.16 -34.37
N ALA A 12 0.53 23.21 -34.07
CA ALA A 12 0.20 21.98 -33.36
C ALA A 12 -0.33 22.26 -31.94
N THR A 13 0.25 23.23 -31.24
CA THR A 13 -0.18 23.61 -29.88
C THR A 13 -1.57 24.25 -29.88
N LEU A 14 -1.88 25.09 -30.88
CA LEU A 14 -3.21 25.68 -31.04
C LEU A 14 -4.27 24.62 -31.40
N VAL A 15 -3.93 23.63 -32.21
CA VAL A 15 -4.82 22.51 -32.54
C VAL A 15 -5.08 21.64 -31.30
N LEU A 16 -4.07 21.35 -30.49
CA LEU A 16 -4.24 20.59 -29.24
C LEU A 16 -5.07 21.35 -28.20
N MET A 17 -4.91 22.67 -28.07
CA MET A 17 -5.78 23.49 -27.22
C MET A 17 -7.22 23.53 -27.71
N ALA A 18 -7.45 23.61 -29.03
CA ALA A 18 -8.78 23.54 -29.60
C ALA A 18 -9.42 22.15 -29.36
N LEU A 19 -8.66 21.06 -29.50
CA LEU A 19 -9.13 19.70 -29.21
C LEU A 19 -9.41 19.50 -27.71
N ALA A 20 -8.69 20.15 -26.81
CA ALA A 20 -8.97 20.11 -25.38
C ALA A 20 -10.24 20.90 -25.00
N ILE A 21 -10.51 22.01 -25.69
CA ILE A 21 -11.70 22.85 -25.45
C ILE A 21 -12.96 22.23 -26.07
N PHE A 22 -12.85 21.56 -27.22
CA PHE A 22 -14.00 21.00 -27.95
C PHE A 22 -14.16 19.47 -27.83
N GLY A 23 -13.16 18.75 -27.29
CA GLY A 23 -13.14 17.29 -27.20
C GLY A 23 -13.71 16.68 -25.92
N VAL A 24 -14.13 17.49 -24.94
CA VAL A 24 -14.86 16.98 -23.76
C VAL A 24 -16.33 16.79 -24.14
N GLY A 25 -16.59 15.76 -24.92
CA GLY A 25 -17.92 15.41 -25.36
C GLY A 25 -17.93 14.08 -26.07
N GLN A 26 -18.40 13.05 -25.37
CA GLN A 26 -18.71 11.70 -25.83
C GLN A 26 -17.60 10.63 -25.71
N SER A 27 -17.50 10.05 -24.52
CA SER A 27 -17.26 8.61 -24.39
C SER A 27 -18.55 7.95 -23.90
N ALA A 28 -19.31 7.37 -24.83
CA ALA A 28 -20.45 6.53 -24.55
C ALA A 28 -19.95 5.15 -24.10
N GLY A 29 -20.18 4.82 -22.84
CA GLY A 29 -19.91 3.52 -22.24
C GLY A 29 -20.89 3.32 -21.08
N THR A 30 -22.06 2.80 -21.39
CA THR A 30 -23.15 2.51 -20.47
C THR A 30 -22.74 1.45 -19.44
N VAL A 31 -22.62 1.87 -18.18
CA VAL A 31 -22.88 1.03 -17.00
C VAL A 31 -23.87 1.81 -16.15
N GLY A 32 -25.03 1.19 -15.90
CA GLY A 32 -26.21 1.86 -15.34
C GLY A 32 -25.95 2.51 -13.98
N ILE A 33 -25.92 3.83 -13.96
CA ILE A 33 -26.11 4.64 -12.77
C ILE A 33 -27.58 5.05 -12.77
N ALA A 34 -28.30 4.70 -11.72
CA ALA A 34 -29.68 5.10 -11.51
C ALA A 34 -29.81 6.62 -11.69
N THR A 35 -30.73 7.01 -12.55
CA THR A 35 -31.13 8.39 -12.81
C THR A 35 -31.57 9.07 -11.51
N GLY A 36 -30.76 10.01 -11.04
CA GLY A 36 -31.10 10.86 -9.88
C GLY A 36 -29.90 11.20 -9.00
N SER A 37 -28.87 11.87 -9.53
CA SER A 37 -27.81 12.44 -8.71
C SER A 37 -27.53 13.86 -9.16
N ALA A 38 -28.18 14.81 -8.49
CA ALA A 38 -27.82 16.21 -8.57
C ALA A 38 -26.34 16.37 -8.19
N VAL A 39 -25.63 17.26 -8.89
CA VAL A 39 -24.26 17.66 -8.57
C VAL A 39 -24.23 18.15 -7.11
N PRO A 40 -23.52 17.48 -6.17
CA PRO A 40 -23.42 17.96 -4.80
C PRO A 40 -22.45 19.14 -4.77
N GLY A 41 -22.96 20.34 -4.53
CA GLY A 41 -22.11 21.53 -4.58
C GLY A 41 -22.67 22.81 -3.99
N LEU A 42 -23.98 23.06 -4.05
CA LEU A 42 -24.56 24.31 -3.56
C LEU A 42 -25.93 24.06 -2.90
N GLY A 43 -25.96 24.00 -1.57
CA GLY A 43 -27.12 24.41 -0.77
C GLY A 43 -28.32 23.46 -0.61
N SER A 44 -28.32 22.23 -1.11
CA SER A 44 -29.42 21.29 -0.81
C SER A 44 -29.22 20.64 0.56
N LYS A 45 -30.20 20.80 1.45
CA LYS A 45 -30.35 20.01 2.68
C LYS A 45 -30.17 18.53 2.33
N ALA A 46 -29.31 17.82 3.05
CA ALA A 46 -29.08 16.40 2.80
C ALA A 46 -30.29 15.62 3.33
N ASP A 47 -31.26 15.37 2.45
CA ASP A 47 -32.55 14.77 2.81
C ASP A 47 -32.44 13.24 3.01
N THR A 48 -31.32 12.63 2.60
CA THR A 48 -31.05 11.19 2.81
C THR A 48 -29.67 10.96 3.43
N SER A 49 -29.51 9.81 4.08
CA SER A 49 -28.23 9.35 4.64
C SER A 49 -27.13 9.27 3.58
N GLU A 50 -27.45 8.85 2.36
CA GLU A 50 -26.50 8.77 1.24
C GLU A 50 -25.99 10.15 0.83
N GLN A 51 -26.89 11.14 0.73
CA GLN A 51 -26.52 12.50 0.36
C GLN A 51 -25.66 13.17 1.44
N ALA A 52 -25.98 12.93 2.72
CA ALA A 52 -25.21 13.45 3.83
C ALA A 52 -23.80 12.87 3.87
N LEU A 53 -23.68 11.55 3.72
CA LEU A 53 -22.40 10.86 3.66
C LEU A 53 -21.58 11.28 2.43
N GLY A 54 -22.21 11.41 1.26
CA GLY A 54 -21.54 11.86 0.05
C GLY A 54 -21.03 13.29 0.16
N SER A 55 -21.78 14.18 0.81
CA SER A 55 -21.35 15.55 1.09
C SER A 55 -20.18 15.59 2.07
N PHE A 56 -20.26 14.81 3.16
CA PHE A 56 -19.18 14.64 4.13
C PHE A 56 -17.88 14.17 3.48
N LEU A 57 -17.92 13.09 2.69
CA LEU A 57 -16.73 12.57 2.01
C LEU A 57 -16.19 13.52 0.93
N THR A 58 -17.06 14.32 0.30
CA THR A 58 -16.63 15.39 -0.61
C THR A 58 -15.86 16.48 0.13
N ASP A 59 -16.31 16.87 1.33
CA ASP A 59 -15.61 17.84 2.15
C ASP A 59 -14.27 17.30 2.67
N ILE A 60 -14.20 16.03 3.08
CA ILE A 60 -12.93 15.35 3.40
C ILE A 60 -11.96 15.38 2.22
N ARG A 61 -12.41 14.98 1.03
CA ARG A 61 -11.57 14.97 -0.18
C ARG A 61 -11.06 16.38 -0.54
N ARG A 62 -11.90 17.40 -0.36
CA ARG A 62 -11.54 18.82 -0.58
C ARG A 62 -10.78 19.44 0.60
N ARG A 63 -10.52 18.66 1.66
CA ARG A 63 -9.89 19.12 2.91
C ARG A 63 -10.61 20.31 3.55
N ASN A 64 -11.93 20.38 3.41
CA ASN A 64 -12.76 21.36 4.11
C ASN A 64 -13.12 20.83 5.50
N TRP A 65 -12.17 20.91 6.42
CA TRP A 65 -12.27 20.30 7.74
C TRP A 65 -13.39 20.89 8.58
N ASP A 66 -13.57 22.21 8.56
CA ASP A 66 -14.64 22.89 9.30
C ASP A 66 -16.03 22.34 8.92
N ARG A 67 -16.30 22.17 7.61
CA ARG A 67 -17.57 21.61 7.14
C ARG A 67 -17.69 20.12 7.43
N ALA A 68 -16.62 19.35 7.21
CA ALA A 68 -16.62 17.91 7.50
C ALA A 68 -16.85 17.63 8.98
N TYR A 69 -16.18 18.37 9.87
CA TYR A 69 -16.35 18.27 11.32
C TYR A 69 -17.75 18.72 11.76
N SER A 70 -18.28 19.79 11.16
CA SER A 70 -19.66 20.23 11.42
C SER A 70 -20.74 19.22 10.98
N ALA A 71 -20.41 18.29 10.07
CA ALA A 71 -21.31 17.21 9.65
C ALA A 71 -21.38 16.04 10.63
N LEU A 72 -20.55 16.04 11.68
CA LEU A 72 -20.58 15.01 12.72
C LEU A 72 -21.79 15.18 13.66
N SER A 73 -22.27 14.06 14.18
CA SER A 73 -23.33 13.97 15.19
C SER A 73 -22.84 14.54 16.51
N LYS A 74 -23.75 15.14 17.29
CA LYS A 74 -23.46 15.61 18.65
C LYS A 74 -23.07 14.48 19.62
N THR A 75 -23.40 13.24 19.26
CA THR A 75 -23.01 12.04 20.02
C THR A 75 -21.57 11.60 19.73
N SER A 76 -20.92 12.19 18.72
CA SER A 76 -19.51 11.94 18.42
C SER A 76 -18.64 12.54 19.53
N SER A 77 -17.70 11.76 20.05
CA SER A 77 -16.86 12.14 21.20
C SER A 77 -15.40 12.38 20.79
N VAL A 78 -15.22 13.03 19.63
CA VAL A 78 -13.91 13.34 19.03
C VAL A 78 -13.74 14.86 18.94
N ASP A 79 -12.56 15.36 19.28
CA ASP A 79 -12.18 16.76 19.05
C ASP A 79 -11.73 16.97 17.59
N GLU A 80 -11.84 18.21 17.11
CA GLU A 80 -11.53 18.56 15.72
C GLU A 80 -10.08 18.22 15.31
N PRO A 81 -9.02 18.52 16.11
CA PRO A 81 -7.67 18.07 15.82
C PRO A 81 -7.54 16.55 15.65
N SER A 82 -8.10 15.76 16.58
CA SER A 82 -8.07 14.29 16.48
C SER A 82 -8.81 13.77 15.25
N PHE A 83 -9.95 14.39 14.91
CA PHE A 83 -10.70 14.08 13.70
C PHE A 83 -9.88 14.35 12.43
N ILE A 84 -9.25 15.52 12.33
CA ILE A 84 -8.39 15.87 11.19
C ILE A 84 -7.20 14.91 11.09
N GLN A 85 -6.57 14.58 12.21
CA GLN A 85 -5.42 13.67 12.27
C GLN A 85 -5.77 12.27 11.74
N GLU A 86 -6.99 11.78 11.96
CA GLU A 86 -7.41 10.47 11.46
C GLU A 86 -7.42 10.41 9.93
N TRP A 87 -7.80 11.51 9.27
CA TRP A 87 -7.82 11.63 7.81
C TRP A 87 -6.48 12.01 7.20
N THR A 88 -5.67 12.75 7.95
CA THR A 88 -4.41 13.32 7.44
C THR A 88 -3.18 12.53 7.89
N GLY A 89 -3.31 11.59 8.81
CA GLY A 89 -2.18 10.84 9.34
C GLY A 89 -1.36 11.65 10.35
N SER A 90 -0.31 11.03 10.86
CA SER A 90 0.63 11.67 11.79
C SER A 90 1.96 10.95 11.78
N ASN A 91 2.98 11.55 12.41
CA ASN A 91 4.30 10.93 12.56
C ASN A 91 4.86 10.42 11.22
N GLY A 92 4.71 11.19 10.14
CA GLY A 92 5.22 10.81 8.82
C GLY A 92 4.64 9.51 8.25
N SER A 93 3.46 9.07 8.70
CA SER A 93 2.84 7.85 8.21
C SER A 93 2.48 7.93 6.73
N LEU A 94 2.20 6.79 6.08
CA LEU A 94 1.81 6.77 4.67
C LEU A 94 0.56 7.65 4.42
N ARG A 95 -0.40 7.66 5.35
CA ARG A 95 -1.58 8.54 5.34
C ARG A 95 -1.22 10.03 5.19
N THR A 96 -0.10 10.47 5.78
CA THR A 96 0.42 11.85 5.68
C THR A 96 0.70 12.27 4.24
N PHE A 97 1.11 11.32 3.39
CA PHE A 97 1.44 11.53 1.99
C PHE A 97 0.30 11.11 1.04
N SER A 98 -0.88 10.82 1.59
CA SER A 98 -1.99 10.28 0.83
C SER A 98 -3.07 11.32 0.53
N THR A 99 -3.80 11.12 -0.57
CA THR A 99 -4.98 11.91 -0.92
C THR A 99 -6.15 10.98 -1.26
N LEU A 100 -7.33 11.29 -0.74
CA LEU A 100 -8.56 10.55 -1.06
C LEU A 100 -8.93 10.84 -2.51
N GLU A 101 -8.89 9.82 -3.37
CA GLU A 101 -9.14 9.94 -4.81
C GLU A 101 -10.63 9.77 -5.10
N THR A 102 -11.16 8.60 -4.76
CA THR A 102 -12.55 8.20 -4.98
C THR A 102 -13.13 7.50 -3.76
N TYR A 103 -14.45 7.47 -3.69
CA TYR A 103 -15.18 6.70 -2.69
C TYR A 103 -16.46 6.14 -3.31
N GLU A 104 -16.89 5.00 -2.78
CA GLU A 104 -18.15 4.35 -3.09
C GLU A 104 -18.85 4.03 -1.78
N ALA A 105 -20.10 4.47 -1.63
CA ALA A 105 -20.90 4.23 -0.43
C ALA A 105 -22.12 3.41 -0.78
N ARG A 106 -22.43 2.40 0.05
CA ARG A 106 -23.64 1.58 -0.08
C ARG A 106 -24.31 1.38 1.28
N PRO A 107 -25.65 1.39 1.35
CA PRO A 107 -26.36 1.10 2.58
C PRO A 107 -26.20 -0.39 2.94
N LEU A 108 -25.90 -0.66 4.21
CA LEU A 108 -26.04 -1.97 4.84
C LEU A 108 -27.41 -2.09 5.53
N HIS A 109 -27.83 -0.99 6.16
CA HIS A 109 -29.13 -0.84 6.80
C HIS A 109 -29.52 0.64 6.75
N ALA A 110 -30.78 0.95 6.51
CA ALA A 110 -31.28 2.32 6.53
C ALA A 110 -32.74 2.35 6.99
N THR A 111 -33.03 3.25 7.91
CA THR A 111 -34.36 3.55 8.45
C THR A 111 -34.63 5.06 8.30
N SER A 112 -35.74 5.55 8.87
CA SER A 112 -36.04 6.98 8.91
C SER A 112 -35.03 7.80 9.73
N ASP A 113 -34.43 7.20 10.77
CA ASP A 113 -33.66 7.95 11.78
C ASP A 113 -32.24 7.42 12.00
N ASP A 114 -31.92 6.25 11.47
CA ASP A 114 -30.61 5.60 11.61
C ASP A 114 -30.24 4.91 10.29
N ALA A 115 -28.97 5.01 9.90
CA ALA A 115 -28.43 4.33 8.74
C ALA A 115 -27.01 3.85 9.01
N GLN A 116 -26.71 2.64 8.53
CA GLN A 116 -25.38 2.08 8.49
C GLN A 116 -24.94 1.98 7.04
N MET A 117 -23.83 2.63 6.72
CA MET A 117 -23.30 2.76 5.37
C MET A 117 -21.91 2.14 5.31
N ARG A 118 -21.66 1.27 4.33
CA ARG A 118 -20.31 0.80 4.02
C ARG A 118 -19.69 1.72 2.98
N VAL A 119 -18.53 2.29 3.30
CA VAL A 119 -17.76 3.15 2.42
C VAL A 119 -16.47 2.46 2.04
N ARG A 120 -16.24 2.31 0.74
CA ARG A 120 -14.95 1.95 0.17
C ARG A 120 -14.28 3.23 -0.31
N MET A 121 -13.08 3.49 0.17
CA MET A 121 -12.30 4.68 -0.14
C MET A 121 -11.01 4.25 -0.84
N ARG A 122 -10.68 4.92 -1.93
CA ARG A 122 -9.42 4.72 -2.65
C ARG A 122 -8.53 5.92 -2.44
N TRP A 123 -7.32 5.66 -1.96
CA TRP A 123 -6.33 6.68 -1.65
C TRP A 123 -5.18 6.58 -2.64
N THR A 124 -4.79 7.71 -3.23
CA THR A 124 -3.53 7.80 -3.98
C THR A 124 -2.40 8.03 -2.98
N THR A 125 -1.34 7.22 -3.06
CA THR A 125 -0.17 7.31 -2.19
C THR A 125 1.13 7.23 -3.02
N PRO A 126 2.30 7.60 -2.45
CA PRO A 126 3.58 7.49 -3.15
C PRO A 126 3.99 6.05 -3.53
N VAL A 127 3.41 5.04 -2.88
CA VAL A 127 3.71 3.61 -3.08
C VAL A 127 2.55 2.87 -3.77
N GLY A 128 1.73 3.61 -4.51
CA GLY A 128 0.57 3.08 -5.22
C GLY A 128 -0.76 3.32 -4.48
N PRO A 129 -1.89 2.94 -5.10
CA PRO A 129 -3.20 3.14 -4.52
C PRO A 129 -3.46 2.19 -3.35
N VAL A 130 -4.07 2.70 -2.28
CA VAL A 130 -4.49 1.91 -1.11
C VAL A 130 -5.99 2.03 -0.93
N GLU A 131 -6.64 0.91 -0.63
CA GLU A 131 -8.07 0.88 -0.32
C GLU A 131 -8.31 0.83 1.19
N ASP A 132 -9.31 1.57 1.65
CA ASP A 132 -9.81 1.55 3.03
C ASP A 132 -11.33 1.31 2.98
N VAL A 133 -11.82 0.39 3.81
CA VAL A 133 -13.24 0.06 3.89
C VAL A 133 -13.71 0.28 5.31
N ARG A 134 -14.69 1.18 5.48
CA ARG A 134 -15.25 1.52 6.80
C ARG A 134 -16.76 1.41 6.78
N ASP A 135 -17.31 0.90 7.87
CA ASP A 135 -18.74 0.96 8.14
C ASP A 135 -18.98 2.19 9.02
N LEU A 136 -19.74 3.16 8.50
CA LEU A 136 -20.08 4.41 9.15
C LEU A 136 -21.56 4.42 9.52
N ASN A 137 -21.85 4.85 10.75
CA ASN A 137 -23.21 5.06 11.22
C ASN A 137 -23.61 6.51 11.00
N LEU A 138 -24.84 6.73 10.59
CA LEU A 138 -25.46 8.04 10.46
C LEU A 138 -26.75 8.06 11.25
N LYS A 139 -27.05 9.22 11.85
CA LYS A 139 -28.29 9.46 12.58
C LYS A 139 -28.97 10.71 12.09
N HIS A 140 -30.29 10.67 12.05
CA HIS A 140 -31.09 11.85 11.75
C HIS A 140 -31.22 12.71 13.00
N GLU A 141 -30.63 13.91 12.99
CA GLU A 141 -30.68 14.86 14.10
C GLU A 141 -31.54 16.07 13.71
N GLY A 142 -32.80 16.04 14.15
CA GLY A 142 -33.80 17.03 13.79
C GLY A 142 -34.18 16.87 12.32
N ASP A 143 -33.58 17.71 11.48
CA ASP A 143 -33.91 17.86 10.07
C ASP A 143 -32.72 17.50 9.15
N VAL A 144 -31.63 16.98 9.73
CA VAL A 144 -30.37 16.76 9.03
C VAL A 144 -29.75 15.44 9.45
N TRP A 145 -29.29 14.66 8.48
CA TRP A 145 -28.46 13.48 8.72
C TRP A 145 -27.04 13.88 9.13
N LYS A 146 -26.54 13.24 10.20
CA LYS A 146 -25.21 13.47 10.77
C LYS A 146 -24.42 12.19 10.84
N VAL A 147 -23.11 12.26 10.59
CA VAL A 147 -22.21 11.11 10.70
C VAL A 147 -21.84 10.90 12.16
N VAL A 148 -22.08 9.70 12.70
CA VAL A 148 -21.64 9.33 14.03
C VAL A 148 -20.18 8.88 13.95
N TRP A 149 -19.27 9.69 14.48
CA TRP A 149 -17.85 9.37 14.46
C TRP A 149 -17.44 8.67 15.76
N PRO A 150 -16.78 7.50 15.70
CA PRO A 150 -16.29 6.84 16.90
C PRO A 150 -15.20 7.68 17.57
N LYS A 151 -14.98 7.47 18.86
CA LYS A 151 -13.85 8.06 19.56
C LYS A 151 -12.56 7.45 19.02
N PHE A 152 -11.80 8.21 18.25
CA PHE A 152 -10.44 7.87 17.95
C PHE A 152 -9.58 8.04 19.22
N THR A 153 -8.93 6.96 19.67
CA THR A 153 -7.97 7.04 20.77
C THR A 153 -6.60 6.87 20.18
N ALA A 154 -5.84 7.97 20.08
CA ALA A 154 -4.45 7.91 19.67
C ALA A 154 -3.68 6.96 20.59
N PRO A 155 -2.83 6.06 20.06
CA PRO A 155 -1.92 5.30 20.89
C PRO A 155 -1.09 6.28 21.71
N THR A 156 -1.15 6.14 23.03
CA THR A 156 -0.32 6.94 23.94
C THR A 156 0.91 6.13 24.29
N VAL A 157 2.07 6.62 23.88
CA VAL A 157 3.35 6.02 24.27
C VAL A 157 3.70 6.56 25.66
N PRO A 158 3.72 5.74 26.72
CA PRO A 158 4.13 6.22 28.03
C PRO A 158 5.59 6.64 28.01
N ALA A 159 5.95 7.66 28.79
CA ALA A 159 7.35 8.02 29.00
C ALA A 159 8.07 6.85 29.68
N GLN A 160 9.06 6.28 28.99
CA GLN A 160 9.79 5.10 29.45
C GLN A 160 11.22 5.13 28.95
N VAL A 161 12.12 4.48 29.69
CA VAL A 161 13.49 4.20 29.27
C VAL A 161 13.53 2.75 28.85
N ILE A 162 13.85 2.48 27.59
CA ILE A 162 13.99 1.12 27.06
C ILE A 162 15.48 0.88 26.78
N PRO A 163 16.10 -0.17 27.33
CA PRO A 163 17.44 -0.55 26.93
C PRO A 163 17.40 -1.08 25.50
N VAL A 164 18.14 -0.42 24.60
CA VAL A 164 18.20 -0.78 23.19
C VAL A 164 19.56 -1.38 22.87
N ASN A 165 19.62 -2.70 22.71
CA ASN A 165 20.81 -3.44 22.30
C ASN A 165 20.46 -4.29 21.08
N TYR A 166 20.87 -3.82 19.90
CA TYR A 166 20.61 -4.50 18.64
C TYR A 166 21.92 -4.93 18.01
N LEU A 167 21.89 -6.05 17.29
CA LEU A 167 22.98 -6.41 16.40
C LEU A 167 23.05 -5.36 15.28
N ARG A 168 24.22 -4.75 15.12
CA ARG A 168 24.51 -3.75 14.11
C ARG A 168 25.77 -4.15 13.36
N TRP A 169 25.73 -3.98 12.05
CA TRP A 169 26.87 -4.12 11.16
C TRP A 169 27.25 -2.75 10.65
N ASP A 170 28.47 -2.34 10.98
CA ASP A 170 29.08 -1.12 10.45
C ASP A 170 29.95 -1.46 9.25
N LEU A 171 29.83 -0.64 8.22
CA LEU A 171 30.76 -0.68 7.11
C LEU A 171 32.02 0.09 7.50
N VAL A 172 33.12 -0.62 7.72
CA VAL A 172 34.42 -0.03 8.06
C VAL A 172 35.27 0.13 6.80
N ASN A 173 35.60 1.36 6.45
CA ASN A 173 36.49 1.69 5.33
C ASN A 173 37.93 1.91 5.81
N GLY A 174 38.90 1.67 4.93
CA GLY A 174 40.33 1.66 5.25
C GLY A 174 41.01 3.01 5.45
N GLY A 175 40.35 4.14 5.13
CA GLY A 175 40.91 5.49 5.27
C GLY A 175 39.90 6.60 4.96
N ALA A 176 40.23 7.84 5.31
CA ALA A 176 39.38 9.02 5.11
C ALA A 176 39.19 9.41 3.62
N ASP A 177 40.12 9.00 2.76
CA ASP A 177 40.13 9.30 1.31
C ASP A 177 39.73 8.10 0.45
N ASP A 178 39.42 6.95 1.06
CA ASP A 178 38.98 5.75 0.35
C ASP A 178 37.52 5.94 -0.09
N GLY A 179 37.34 6.36 -1.35
CA GLY A 179 36.04 6.45 -1.99
C GLY A 179 35.31 5.10 -2.09
N TRP A 180 33.99 5.16 -2.23
CA TRP A 180 33.13 3.98 -2.38
C TRP A 180 33.65 3.06 -3.50
N GLY A 181 33.85 1.77 -3.19
CA GLY A 181 34.38 0.78 -4.13
C GLY A 181 35.91 0.81 -4.35
N SER A 182 36.68 1.57 -3.56
CA SER A 182 38.15 1.61 -3.71
C SER A 182 38.88 0.34 -3.26
N ARG A 183 38.15 -0.60 -2.63
CA ARG A 183 38.63 -1.97 -2.35
C ARG A 183 37.65 -3.00 -2.88
N ASN A 184 38.18 -4.11 -3.41
CA ASN A 184 37.43 -5.32 -3.72
C ASN A 184 36.93 -5.96 -2.41
N VAL A 185 35.81 -5.46 -1.89
CA VAL A 185 35.02 -6.20 -0.91
C VAL A 185 34.11 -7.13 -1.71
N ASP A 186 34.17 -8.43 -1.41
CA ASP A 186 33.32 -9.41 -2.08
C ASP A 186 31.84 -9.04 -1.88
N ALA A 187 31.05 -9.16 -2.94
CA ALA A 187 29.61 -8.97 -2.84
C ALA A 187 29.02 -10.05 -1.90
N PRO A 188 28.01 -9.69 -1.07
CA PRO A 188 27.36 -10.66 -0.21
C PRO A 188 26.80 -11.85 -1.00
N ARG A 189 26.92 -13.05 -0.44
CA ARG A 189 26.39 -14.26 -1.08
C ARG A 189 24.89 -14.41 -0.83
N VAL A 190 24.11 -14.24 -1.89
CA VAL A 190 22.66 -14.45 -1.87
C VAL A 190 22.25 -15.51 -2.89
N ARG A 191 21.16 -16.21 -2.62
CA ARG A 191 20.67 -17.28 -3.49
C ARG A 191 19.15 -17.27 -3.58
N ILE A 192 18.63 -17.37 -4.80
CA ILE A 192 17.22 -17.70 -5.04
C ILE A 192 17.02 -19.17 -4.69
N ILE A 193 16.18 -19.46 -3.69
CA ILE A 193 15.96 -20.81 -3.16
C ILE A 193 14.69 -21.46 -3.71
N SER A 194 13.75 -20.66 -4.19
CA SER A 194 12.52 -21.14 -4.81
C SER A 194 12.07 -20.16 -5.91
N MET A 195 11.40 -20.68 -6.93
CA MET A 195 10.79 -19.88 -7.99
C MET A 195 9.50 -20.57 -8.47
N ASN A 196 8.47 -19.79 -8.62
CA ASN A 196 7.16 -20.19 -9.12
C ASN A 196 6.61 -19.09 -10.04
N ALA A 197 5.91 -19.49 -11.10
CA ALA A 197 5.23 -18.58 -12.00
C ALA A 197 3.75 -18.95 -12.09
N VAL A 198 2.87 -17.96 -11.99
CA VAL A 198 1.41 -18.12 -12.14
C VAL A 198 0.81 -17.03 -13.04
N ASP A 199 -0.35 -17.31 -13.62
CA ASP A 199 -1.17 -16.27 -14.24
C ASP A 199 -2.05 -15.61 -13.17
N SER A 200 -2.14 -14.29 -13.22
CA SER A 200 -3.10 -13.48 -12.48
C SER A 200 -4.10 -12.82 -13.44
N SER A 201 -5.07 -12.08 -12.91
CA SER A 201 -5.96 -11.25 -13.74
C SER A 201 -5.25 -10.12 -14.47
N GLU A 202 -4.07 -9.69 -13.99
CA GLU A 202 -3.33 -8.55 -14.52
C GLU A 202 -2.19 -8.97 -15.45
N GLY A 203 -1.80 -10.26 -15.43
CA GLY A 203 -0.70 -10.80 -16.20
C GLY A 203 0.06 -11.89 -15.45
N ALA A 204 1.22 -12.25 -15.97
CA ALA A 204 2.11 -13.24 -15.42
C ALA A 204 2.76 -12.70 -14.15
N VAL A 205 2.91 -13.57 -13.16
CA VAL A 205 3.56 -13.26 -11.88
C VAL A 205 4.64 -14.30 -11.66
N VAL A 206 5.85 -13.83 -11.37
CA VAL A 206 6.98 -14.66 -10.96
C VAL A 206 7.30 -14.35 -9.51
N MET A 207 7.37 -15.37 -8.66
CA MET A 207 7.54 -15.21 -7.22
C MET A 207 8.32 -16.38 -6.64
N GLY A 208 8.84 -16.20 -5.44
CA GLY A 208 9.65 -17.21 -4.77
C GLY A 208 10.32 -16.62 -3.55
N GLU A 209 11.46 -17.20 -3.20
CA GLU A 209 12.24 -16.78 -2.04
C GLU A 209 13.72 -16.64 -2.38
N VAL A 210 14.34 -15.68 -1.73
CA VAL A 210 15.78 -15.43 -1.76
C VAL A 210 16.31 -15.45 -0.32
N VAL A 211 17.49 -16.02 -0.15
CA VAL A 211 18.18 -16.10 1.15
C VAL A 211 19.51 -15.37 1.09
N ASN A 212 19.85 -14.69 2.17
CA ASN A 212 21.22 -14.26 2.42
C ASN A 212 22.01 -15.43 3.03
N GLU A 213 22.87 -16.08 2.23
CA GLU A 213 23.70 -17.20 2.70
C GLU A 213 24.96 -16.73 3.42
N ASP A 214 25.19 -15.43 3.50
CA ASP A 214 26.38 -14.87 4.10
C ASP A 214 26.28 -14.73 5.63
N THR A 215 27.32 -14.14 6.21
CA THR A 215 27.44 -13.73 7.63
C THR A 215 27.34 -12.21 7.81
N ILE A 216 27.17 -11.49 6.70
CA ILE A 216 27.01 -10.03 6.63
C ILE A 216 25.68 -9.67 5.97
N PRO A 217 25.08 -8.52 6.27
CA PRO A 217 23.86 -8.06 5.61
C PRO A 217 24.05 -7.83 4.12
N ALA A 218 22.98 -8.01 3.37
CA ALA A 218 22.94 -7.78 1.93
C ALA A 218 21.77 -6.87 1.58
N PHE A 219 22.02 -5.84 0.78
CA PHE A 219 20.96 -5.18 0.02
C PHE A 219 20.71 -5.99 -1.25
N VAL A 220 19.48 -6.46 -1.46
CA VAL A 220 19.10 -7.43 -2.49
C VAL A 220 18.02 -6.86 -3.41
N ASN A 221 18.16 -7.12 -4.70
CA ASN A 221 17.10 -6.95 -5.69
C ASN A 221 17.03 -8.21 -6.57
N VAL A 222 15.82 -8.68 -6.85
CA VAL A 222 15.57 -9.84 -7.72
C VAL A 222 14.91 -9.35 -9.00
N ASN A 223 15.51 -9.71 -10.13
CA ASN A 223 15.05 -9.40 -11.47
C ASN A 223 14.64 -10.68 -12.19
N ALA A 224 13.72 -10.55 -13.14
CA ALA A 224 13.33 -11.65 -14.02
C ALA A 224 13.11 -11.14 -15.44
N THR A 225 13.58 -11.91 -16.42
CA THR A 225 13.28 -11.73 -17.84
C THR A 225 12.40 -12.88 -18.32
N LEU A 226 11.21 -12.58 -18.85
CA LEU A 226 10.37 -13.56 -19.52
C LEU A 226 10.89 -13.80 -20.94
N VAL A 227 10.94 -15.06 -21.37
CA VAL A 227 11.50 -15.46 -22.68
C VAL A 227 10.50 -16.31 -23.45
N ASP A 228 10.32 -16.02 -24.73
CA ASP A 228 9.40 -16.73 -25.62
C ASP A 228 9.96 -18.06 -26.14
N GLY A 229 9.14 -18.78 -26.91
CA GLY A 229 9.51 -20.06 -27.54
C GLY A 229 10.67 -19.97 -28.55
N ALA A 230 10.96 -18.78 -29.08
CA ALA A 230 12.09 -18.53 -29.98
C ALA A 230 13.37 -18.11 -29.23
N GLY A 231 13.32 -18.01 -27.89
CA GLY A 231 14.44 -17.60 -27.05
C GLY A 231 14.63 -16.08 -26.96
N LYS A 232 13.67 -15.28 -27.45
CA LYS A 232 13.69 -13.82 -27.38
C LYS A 232 13.08 -13.34 -26.06
N ALA A 233 13.69 -12.31 -25.47
CA ALA A 233 13.12 -11.62 -24.31
C ALA A 233 11.76 -10.99 -24.70
N ILE A 234 10.75 -11.27 -23.88
CA ILE A 234 9.42 -10.67 -23.96
C ILE A 234 9.43 -9.38 -23.17
N ASP A 235 9.88 -9.45 -21.91
CA ASP A 235 9.91 -8.33 -20.97
C ASP A 235 10.87 -8.60 -19.81
N ASP A 236 11.29 -7.55 -19.11
CA ASP A 236 12.20 -7.58 -17.96
C ASP A 236 11.67 -6.71 -16.82
N GLU A 237 11.48 -7.32 -15.65
CA GLU A 237 10.92 -6.66 -14.48
C GLU A 237 11.70 -6.99 -13.20
N SER A 238 11.50 -6.19 -12.17
CA SER A 238 12.11 -6.39 -10.84
C SER A 238 11.07 -6.59 -9.76
N SER A 239 11.50 -7.10 -8.61
CA SER A 239 10.62 -7.21 -7.45
C SER A 239 10.17 -5.84 -6.90
N PHE A 240 10.84 -4.75 -7.31
CA PHE A 240 10.62 -3.41 -6.79
C PHE A 240 10.53 -3.44 -5.26
N ASP A 241 9.41 -3.05 -4.67
CA ASP A 241 9.15 -3.04 -3.24
C ASP A 241 8.65 -4.37 -2.66
N LYS A 242 8.30 -5.36 -3.48
CA LYS A 242 7.71 -6.66 -3.07
C LYS A 242 8.79 -7.66 -2.63
N ILE A 243 9.79 -7.16 -1.90
CA ILE A 243 10.90 -7.88 -1.32
C ILE A 243 11.41 -7.10 -0.09
N ALA A 244 11.89 -7.78 0.94
CA ALA A 244 12.72 -7.13 1.95
C ALA A 244 14.11 -6.86 1.37
N HIS A 245 14.40 -5.60 1.06
CA HIS A 245 15.66 -5.24 0.40
C HIS A 245 16.88 -5.50 1.25
N VAL A 246 16.81 -5.28 2.56
CA VAL A 246 17.93 -5.56 3.47
C VAL A 246 17.70 -6.90 4.13
N LEU A 247 18.51 -7.89 3.77
CA LEU A 247 18.49 -9.21 4.40
C LEU A 247 19.62 -9.33 5.41
N LEU A 248 19.26 -9.56 6.66
CA LEU A 248 20.20 -9.96 7.71
C LEU A 248 20.80 -11.34 7.38
N PRO A 249 21.94 -11.71 8.01
CA PRO A 249 22.54 -13.02 7.79
C PRO A 249 21.54 -14.16 7.97
N LYS A 250 21.48 -15.08 7.00
CA LYS A 250 20.57 -16.24 6.97
C LYS A 250 19.08 -15.91 6.86
N GLN A 251 18.73 -14.63 6.73
CA GLN A 251 17.34 -14.23 6.54
C GLN A 251 16.86 -14.62 5.14
N VAL A 252 15.60 -15.07 5.08
CA VAL A 252 14.86 -15.34 3.86
C VAL A 252 13.87 -14.21 3.65
N SER A 253 13.72 -13.76 2.41
CA SER A 253 12.59 -12.93 1.98
C SER A 253 11.91 -13.58 0.81
N ALA A 254 10.59 -13.49 0.79
CA ALA A 254 9.84 -13.68 -0.42
C ALA A 254 10.12 -12.55 -1.42
N TYR A 255 9.90 -12.82 -2.70
CA TYR A 255 9.87 -11.81 -3.76
C TYR A 255 8.66 -12.04 -4.68
N ARG A 256 8.07 -10.97 -5.21
CA ARG A 256 7.08 -11.00 -6.30
C ARG A 256 7.47 -10.04 -7.41
N ILE A 257 7.42 -10.51 -8.65
CA ILE A 257 7.67 -9.74 -9.88
C ILE A 257 6.44 -9.90 -10.75
N ASP A 258 5.79 -8.79 -11.05
CA ASP A 258 4.56 -8.75 -11.83
C ASP A 258 4.87 -8.29 -13.25
N PHE A 259 4.32 -8.98 -14.25
CA PHE A 259 4.46 -8.67 -15.68
C PHE A 259 3.09 -8.33 -16.28
N PRO A 260 2.68 -7.05 -16.24
CA PRO A 260 1.35 -6.65 -16.65
C PRO A 260 1.08 -6.96 -18.13
N ASN A 261 -0.13 -7.41 -18.44
CA ASN A 261 -0.62 -7.70 -19.79
C ASN A 261 0.11 -8.84 -20.54
N ILE A 262 0.97 -9.61 -19.87
CA ILE A 262 1.67 -10.77 -20.45
C ILE A 262 1.10 -12.04 -19.84
N GLY A 263 0.51 -12.93 -20.64
CA GLY A 263 0.07 -14.24 -20.14
C GLY A 263 1.18 -15.29 -20.18
N LEU A 264 1.27 -16.16 -19.17
CA LEU A 264 2.29 -17.23 -19.10
C LEU A 264 2.24 -18.20 -20.27
N LYS A 265 1.09 -18.35 -20.93
CA LYS A 265 0.98 -19.14 -22.18
C LYS A 265 1.95 -18.71 -23.27
N ASN A 266 2.41 -17.45 -23.25
CA ASN A 266 3.36 -16.89 -24.21
C ASN A 266 4.82 -17.06 -23.75
N VAL A 267 5.04 -17.51 -22.52
CA VAL A 267 6.34 -17.63 -21.87
C VAL A 267 6.82 -19.08 -21.98
N LYS A 268 8.02 -19.27 -22.51
CA LYS A 268 8.69 -20.58 -22.54
C LYS A 268 9.64 -20.76 -21.38
N ASN A 269 10.36 -19.71 -20.99
CA ASN A 269 11.33 -19.76 -19.92
C ASN A 269 11.38 -18.43 -19.16
N VAL A 270 11.87 -18.47 -17.92
CA VAL A 270 12.14 -17.28 -17.10
C VAL A 270 13.61 -17.28 -16.74
N ARG A 271 14.31 -16.18 -17.03
CA ARG A 271 15.70 -15.98 -16.59
C ARG A 271 15.69 -15.13 -15.34
N MET A 272 16.19 -15.68 -14.23
CA MET A 272 16.29 -14.95 -12.97
C MET A 272 17.68 -14.31 -12.85
N ASP A 273 17.74 -13.11 -12.30
CA ASP A 273 18.96 -12.42 -11.90
C ASP A 273 18.79 -11.90 -10.47
N VAL A 274 19.85 -11.98 -9.66
CA VAL A 274 19.83 -11.46 -8.29
C VAL A 274 21.05 -10.58 -8.09
N LYS A 275 20.79 -9.33 -7.71
CA LYS A 275 21.84 -8.35 -7.42
C LYS A 275 21.94 -8.15 -5.93
N ALA A 276 23.16 -8.28 -5.41
CA ALA A 276 23.46 -8.03 -4.01
C ALA A 276 24.58 -7.01 -3.87
N THR A 277 24.43 -6.11 -2.90
CA THR A 277 25.47 -5.16 -2.52
C THR A 277 25.63 -5.15 -1.01
N LEU A 278 26.85 -4.90 -0.56
CA LEU A 278 27.14 -4.78 0.86
C LEU A 278 26.51 -3.49 1.40
N VAL A 279 25.84 -3.59 2.55
CA VAL A 279 25.14 -2.47 3.18
C VAL A 279 25.38 -2.51 4.69
N PRO A 280 25.59 -1.36 5.36
CA PRO A 280 25.44 -1.32 6.81
C PRO A 280 23.99 -1.65 7.15
N ALA A 281 23.77 -2.43 8.20
CA ALA A 281 22.42 -2.76 8.61
C ALA A 281 22.37 -2.94 10.12
N SER A 282 21.14 -2.96 10.62
CA SER A 282 20.87 -3.24 12.01
C SER A 282 19.63 -4.12 12.08
N ALA A 283 19.54 -4.89 13.17
CA ALA A 283 18.32 -5.59 13.52
C ALA A 283 17.20 -4.63 14.01
N ASP A 284 17.50 -3.32 14.15
CA ASP A 284 16.50 -2.28 14.45
C ASP A 284 15.91 -1.64 13.19
N PRO A 285 14.64 -1.18 13.25
CA PRO A 285 13.67 -1.39 14.34
C PRO A 285 13.17 -2.84 14.38
N VAL A 286 12.99 -3.38 15.59
CA VAL A 286 12.36 -4.69 15.79
C VAL A 286 10.85 -4.53 15.71
N ILE A 287 10.23 -5.18 14.73
CA ILE A 287 8.79 -5.20 14.52
C ILE A 287 8.29 -6.62 14.69
N GLY A 288 7.50 -6.85 15.75
CA GLY A 288 6.83 -8.12 15.98
C GLY A 288 5.56 -8.23 15.14
N VAL A 289 5.28 -9.42 14.60
CA VAL A 289 4.05 -9.72 13.86
C VAL A 289 3.18 -10.64 14.72
N MET A 290 2.17 -10.06 15.36
CA MET A 290 1.34 -10.70 16.38
C MET A 290 -0.03 -11.07 15.82
N ASP A 291 -0.71 -11.99 16.52
CA ASP A 291 -2.12 -12.36 16.31
C ASP A 291 -2.50 -12.68 14.85
N GLN A 292 -1.57 -13.34 14.14
CA GLN A 292 -1.72 -13.65 12.72
C GLN A 292 -2.80 -14.71 12.49
N LYS A 293 -3.75 -14.42 11.60
CA LYS A 293 -4.81 -15.35 11.20
C LYS A 293 -5.35 -15.06 9.82
N VAL A 294 -5.84 -16.10 9.15
CA VAL A 294 -6.52 -15.98 7.87
C VAL A 294 -8.02 -16.03 8.10
N ASP A 295 -8.71 -14.93 7.81
CA ASP A 295 -10.16 -14.79 7.96
C ASP A 295 -10.74 -14.07 6.73
N PRO A 296 -12.05 -14.22 6.43
CA PRO A 296 -12.70 -13.38 5.44
C PRO A 296 -12.81 -11.92 5.94
N ASP A 297 -12.62 -10.97 5.03
CA ASP A 297 -12.86 -9.56 5.29
C ASP A 297 -14.37 -9.21 5.22
N ALA A 298 -14.68 -7.92 5.39
CA ALA A 298 -16.05 -7.42 5.31
C ALA A 298 -16.70 -7.64 3.93
N GLN A 299 -15.91 -7.90 2.90
CA GLN A 299 -16.34 -8.20 1.52
C GLN A 299 -16.36 -9.71 1.23
N GLY A 300 -15.99 -10.56 2.18
CA GLY A 300 -15.90 -12.02 2.02
C GLY A 300 -14.62 -12.49 1.30
N LYS A 301 -13.63 -11.61 1.11
CA LYS A 301 -12.31 -11.97 0.56
C LYS A 301 -11.45 -12.58 1.66
N SER A 302 -10.75 -13.66 1.36
CA SER A 302 -9.77 -14.22 2.29
C SER A 302 -8.59 -13.26 2.46
N VAL A 303 -8.28 -12.89 3.69
CA VAL A 303 -7.19 -11.98 4.02
C VAL A 303 -6.37 -12.56 5.17
N LEU A 304 -5.05 -12.41 5.11
CA LEU A 304 -4.19 -12.61 6.27
C LEU A 304 -4.18 -11.32 7.07
N ARG A 305 -4.59 -11.38 8.34
CA ARG A 305 -4.64 -10.25 9.27
C ARG A 305 -3.76 -10.52 10.48
N GLY A 306 -3.29 -9.45 11.10
CA GLY A 306 -2.57 -9.49 12.36
C GLY A 306 -2.32 -8.10 12.90
N GLN A 307 -1.43 -7.99 13.87
CA GLN A 307 -0.96 -6.74 14.45
C GLN A 307 0.55 -6.62 14.26
N LEU A 308 1.02 -5.47 13.82
CA LEU A 308 2.44 -5.13 13.93
C LEU A 308 2.64 -4.48 15.29
N LEU A 309 3.63 -4.92 16.06
CA LEU A 309 4.04 -4.31 17.32
C LEU A 309 5.45 -3.75 17.17
N ASN A 310 5.65 -2.48 17.46
CA ASN A 310 6.98 -1.91 17.49
C ASN A 310 7.64 -2.17 18.83
N GLU A 311 8.55 -3.14 18.86
CA GLU A 311 9.32 -3.51 20.03
C GLU A 311 10.59 -2.66 20.21
N SER A 312 10.84 -1.73 19.28
CA SER A 312 11.95 -0.81 19.35
C SER A 312 11.59 0.51 20.06
N GLY A 313 12.61 1.34 20.30
CA GLY A 313 12.43 2.67 20.87
C GLY A 313 12.14 3.78 19.86
N GLN A 314 11.98 3.47 18.57
CA GLN A 314 11.86 4.47 17.51
C GLN A 314 10.62 4.27 16.66
N THR A 315 9.99 5.37 16.25
CA THR A 315 8.83 5.30 15.35
C THR A 315 9.21 4.72 13.99
N VAL A 316 8.42 3.75 13.53
CA VAL A 316 8.45 3.29 12.13
C VAL A 316 7.40 4.05 11.36
N ASN A 317 7.81 4.86 10.39
CA ASN A 317 6.88 5.77 9.70
C ASN A 317 5.98 5.03 8.72
N ILE A 318 6.54 4.18 7.86
CA ILE A 318 5.78 3.43 6.85
C ILE A 318 6.18 1.95 6.93
N PRO A 319 5.41 1.13 7.68
CA PRO A 319 5.56 -0.32 7.67
C PRO A 319 5.02 -0.91 6.36
N HIS A 320 5.75 -1.87 5.80
CA HIS A 320 5.36 -2.63 4.61
C HIS A 320 5.41 -4.12 4.90
N VAL A 321 4.24 -4.77 4.87
CA VAL A 321 4.08 -6.18 5.17
C VAL A 321 4.25 -6.97 3.87
N ILE A 322 5.05 -8.02 3.90
CA ILE A 322 5.21 -8.97 2.80
C ILE A 322 4.89 -10.36 3.36
N ALA A 323 3.88 -11.01 2.80
CA ALA A 323 3.41 -12.32 3.21
C ALA A 323 3.59 -13.34 2.07
N SER A 324 4.33 -14.41 2.33
CA SER A 324 4.38 -15.59 1.48
C SER A 324 3.35 -16.62 1.93
N PHE A 325 2.68 -17.24 0.97
CA PHE A 325 1.73 -18.32 1.18
C PHE A 325 2.24 -19.60 0.54
N TYR A 326 2.12 -20.71 1.28
CA TYR A 326 2.68 -22.00 0.90
C TYR A 326 1.58 -23.05 0.73
N ASP A 327 1.79 -23.97 -0.21
CA ASP A 327 0.99 -25.21 -0.31
C ASP A 327 1.50 -26.30 0.65
N ASN A 328 0.87 -27.48 0.59
CA ASN A 328 1.22 -28.64 1.43
C ASN A 328 2.65 -29.17 1.21
N ASN A 329 3.29 -28.80 0.10
CA ASN A 329 4.64 -29.22 -0.23
C ASN A 329 5.69 -28.16 0.15
N GLY A 330 5.28 -27.07 0.81
CA GLY A 330 6.16 -25.95 1.13
C GLY A 330 6.52 -25.09 -0.08
N ARG A 331 5.80 -25.18 -1.19
CA ARG A 331 6.02 -24.32 -2.36
C ARG A 331 5.30 -22.99 -2.17
N VAL A 332 6.00 -21.88 -2.42
CA VAL A 332 5.38 -20.54 -2.48
C VAL A 332 4.36 -20.51 -3.62
N ILE A 333 3.09 -20.36 -3.29
CA ILE A 333 1.98 -20.28 -4.25
C ILE A 333 1.49 -18.85 -4.49
N TRP A 334 1.77 -17.95 -3.56
CA TRP A 334 1.47 -16.53 -3.71
C TRP A 334 2.34 -15.69 -2.76
N VAL A 335 2.61 -14.46 -3.17
CA VAL A 335 3.19 -13.43 -2.30
C VAL A 335 2.25 -12.24 -2.35
N SER A 336 1.75 -11.83 -1.19
CA SER A 336 0.98 -10.58 -1.05
C SER A 336 1.78 -9.58 -0.25
N ASP A 337 1.49 -8.32 -0.49
CA ASP A 337 2.10 -7.25 0.25
C ASP A 337 1.05 -6.18 0.57
N GLY A 338 1.35 -5.33 1.55
CA GLY A 338 0.46 -4.25 1.95
C GLY A 338 1.15 -3.27 2.89
N TYR A 339 0.92 -1.99 2.63
CA TYR A 339 1.42 -0.93 3.50
C TYR A 339 0.43 -0.65 4.63
N VAL A 340 0.96 -0.38 5.82
CA VAL A 340 0.18 0.16 6.94
C VAL A 340 0.11 1.67 6.79
N ASP A 341 -1.10 2.22 6.88
CA ASP A 341 -1.36 3.64 6.62
C ASP A 341 -0.94 4.55 7.80
N ARG A 342 -0.84 3.97 9.00
CA ARG A 342 -0.42 4.65 10.24
C ARG A 342 1.02 4.28 10.60
N ALA A 343 1.68 5.22 11.27
CA ALA A 343 3.03 5.01 11.77
C ALA A 343 2.97 4.11 13.01
N LEU A 344 3.92 3.21 13.13
CA LEU A 344 4.02 2.29 14.26
C LEU A 344 4.87 2.92 15.36
N LEU A 345 4.21 3.48 16.38
CA LEU A 345 4.89 4.12 17.51
C LEU A 345 5.50 3.08 18.46
N PRO A 346 6.56 3.42 19.21
CA PRO A 346 7.17 2.51 20.17
C PRO A 346 6.15 1.89 21.13
N GLN A 347 6.20 0.57 21.31
CA GLN A 347 5.32 -0.20 22.20
C GLN A 347 3.82 -0.08 21.87
N THR A 348 3.49 0.23 20.61
CA THR A 348 2.10 0.29 20.13
C THR A 348 1.91 -0.67 18.99
N SER A 349 0.66 -1.13 18.84
CA SER A 349 0.26 -2.02 17.77
C SER A 349 -0.54 -1.28 16.71
N GLU A 350 -0.31 -1.62 15.44
CA GLU A 350 -1.18 -1.22 14.34
C GLU A 350 -1.60 -2.46 13.54
N PRO A 351 -2.88 -2.56 13.13
CA PRO A 351 -3.37 -3.70 12.37
C PRO A 351 -2.78 -3.71 10.97
N PHE A 352 -2.59 -4.91 10.42
CA PHE A 352 -2.35 -5.09 9.00
C PHE A 352 -3.31 -6.12 8.40
N ALA A 353 -3.52 -6.03 7.10
CA ALA A 353 -4.25 -7.00 6.32
C ALA A 353 -3.67 -7.09 4.92
N VAL A 354 -3.45 -8.31 4.42
CA VAL A 354 -3.03 -8.55 3.03
C VAL A 354 -3.96 -9.55 2.36
N GLU A 355 -4.37 -9.29 1.13
CA GLU A 355 -5.35 -10.10 0.41
C GLU A 355 -4.74 -11.43 -0.05
N ILE A 356 -5.52 -12.51 0.06
CA ILE A 356 -5.19 -13.81 -0.54
C ILE A 356 -6.10 -13.99 -1.75
N PRO A 357 -5.54 -14.20 -2.96
CA PRO A 357 -6.36 -14.43 -4.15
C PRO A 357 -7.35 -15.57 -3.92
N LYS A 358 -8.62 -15.34 -4.26
CA LYS A 358 -9.71 -16.30 -4.04
C LYS A 358 -9.43 -17.69 -4.65
N THR A 359 -8.73 -17.73 -5.78
CA THR A 359 -8.33 -18.96 -6.49
C THR A 359 -7.27 -19.77 -5.74
N LEU A 360 -6.57 -19.16 -4.79
CA LEU A 360 -5.47 -19.74 -4.02
C LEU A 360 -5.82 -19.97 -2.56
N ALA A 361 -6.84 -19.29 -2.02
CA ALA A 361 -7.22 -19.37 -0.61
C ALA A 361 -7.39 -20.81 -0.08
N SER A 362 -8.00 -21.71 -0.86
CA SER A 362 -8.18 -23.12 -0.47
C SER A 362 -6.90 -23.97 -0.56
N LYS A 363 -5.85 -23.46 -1.21
CA LYS A 363 -4.56 -24.13 -1.38
C LYS A 363 -3.53 -23.68 -0.35
N VAL A 364 -3.80 -22.61 0.39
CA VAL A 364 -2.92 -22.10 1.46
C VAL A 364 -2.92 -23.09 2.62
N GLN A 365 -1.74 -23.50 3.03
CA GLN A 365 -1.52 -24.46 4.13
C GLN A 365 -0.62 -23.87 5.21
N ASN A 366 0.27 -22.96 4.81
CA ASN A 366 1.08 -22.18 5.72
C ASN A 366 1.34 -20.78 5.15
N PHE A 367 1.81 -19.87 5.99
CA PHE A 367 2.24 -18.53 5.58
C PHE A 367 3.44 -18.07 6.41
N HIS A 368 4.19 -17.11 5.87
CA HIS A 368 5.25 -16.43 6.59
C HIS A 368 5.17 -14.93 6.29
N VAL A 369 5.44 -14.11 7.30
CA VAL A 369 5.33 -12.64 7.20
C VAL A 369 6.66 -12.01 7.55
N VAL A 370 7.13 -11.14 6.67
CA VAL A 370 8.27 -10.25 6.88
C VAL A 370 7.77 -8.81 6.80
N VAL A 371 8.37 -7.92 7.57
CA VAL A 371 8.03 -6.50 7.56
C VAL A 371 9.25 -5.72 7.09
N ASN A 372 9.11 -5.05 5.95
CA ASN A 372 10.00 -4.00 5.52
C ASN A 372 9.54 -2.67 6.13
N GLN A 373 10.43 -1.67 6.20
CA GLN A 373 10.15 -0.44 6.91
C GLN A 373 10.84 0.76 6.27
N TYR A 374 10.18 1.91 6.39
CA TYR A 374 10.78 3.21 6.13
C TYR A 374 10.66 4.09 7.37
N SER A 375 11.79 4.69 7.77
CA SER A 375 11.88 5.63 8.88
C SER A 375 12.56 6.93 8.44
N LEU A 376 11.90 8.06 8.68
CA LEU A 376 12.40 9.40 8.34
C LEU A 376 13.72 9.67 9.07
N GLY A 377 14.74 10.10 8.32
CA GLY A 377 16.06 10.44 8.86
C GLY A 377 17.00 9.26 9.10
N LYS A 378 16.63 8.04 8.66
CA LYS A 378 17.45 6.82 8.76
C LYS A 378 17.63 6.06 7.43
N SER A 379 17.23 6.66 6.30
CA SER A 379 17.31 6.03 4.97
C SER A 379 18.69 6.06 4.35
#